data_AF-A0A2G9TDQ3-F1
#
_entry.id   AF-A0A2G9TDQ3-F1
#
_cell.length_a   1.000
_cell.length_b   1.000
_cell.length_c   1.000
_cell.angle_alpha   90.00
_cell.angle_beta   90.00
_cell.angle_gamma   90.00
#
_symmetry.space_group_name_H-M   'P 1'
#
loop_
_entity.id
_entity.type
_entity.pdbx_description
1 polymer ?
#
loop_
_entity_poly.entity_id
_entity_poly.type
_entity_poly.pdbx_seq_one_letter_code
_entity_poly.pdbx_strand_id
1 'polypeptide(L)'
;MSKVLEFGDTILLVLRKKPLIFLHWYHHVLTMNYAIMSYSHDIAYNSWITWMNFTVHSIMYGYYMLRSMGIRVPAWVAKNITTMQILQFIITHLILFHVGYLVSQGVEVDSTPTVFWSCLAMEFSYVVLFGNFYFQSYIKGGGKKFMQEKTKKQ
;
A
#
# COMPACT_ATOMS: atom_id res chain seq x y z
N MET A 1 5.42 9.68 14.31
CA MET A 1 5.60 8.56 15.27
C MET A 1 5.36 7.18 14.65
N SER A 2 4.34 6.97 13.80
CA SER A 2 4.09 5.66 13.15
C SER A 2 5.17 5.18 12.17
N LYS A 3 6.04 6.07 11.68
CA LYS A 3 7.10 5.77 10.69
C LYS A 3 8.31 5.01 11.26
N VAL A 4 8.57 5.07 12.57
CA VAL A 4 9.66 4.32 13.22
C VAL A 4 9.29 2.84 13.41
N LEU A 5 7.99 2.57 13.62
CA LEU A 5 7.47 1.20 13.67
C LEU A 5 7.50 0.52 12.29
N GLU A 6 7.38 1.27 11.19
CA GLU A 6 7.56 0.76 9.82
C GLU A 6 9.01 0.32 9.52
N PHE A 7 10.02 0.99 10.10
CA PHE A 7 11.41 0.53 10.02
C PHE A 7 11.64 -0.79 10.76
N GLY A 8 10.86 -1.06 11.82
CA GLY A 8 10.84 -2.35 12.51
C GLY A 8 10.46 -3.51 11.57
N ASP A 9 9.62 -3.24 10.57
CA ASP A 9 9.21 -4.22 9.58
C ASP A 9 10.33 -4.56 8.59
N THR A 10 11.14 -3.57 8.22
CA THR A 10 12.35 -3.76 7.43
C THR A 10 13.40 -4.55 8.21
N ILE A 11 13.55 -4.28 9.51
CA ILE A 11 14.48 -4.99 10.40
C ILE A 11 14.04 -6.46 10.61
N LEU A 12 12.74 -6.70 10.84
CA LEU A 12 12.19 -8.06 11.00
C LEU A 12 12.21 -8.87 9.69
N LEU A 13 12.06 -8.22 8.52
CA LEU A 13 12.22 -8.85 7.20
C LEU A 13 13.67 -9.24 6.90
N VAL A 14 14.63 -8.35 7.22
CA VAL A 14 16.08 -8.62 7.15
C VAL A 14 16.45 -9.78 8.09
N LEU A 15 15.90 -9.80 9.31
CA LEU A 15 16.08 -10.89 10.28
C LEU A 15 15.45 -12.22 9.84
N ARG A 16 14.40 -12.21 9.02
CA ARG A 16 13.73 -13.43 8.51
C ARG A 16 14.29 -13.98 7.18
N LYS A 17 15.35 -13.40 6.62
CA LYS A 17 15.98 -13.80 5.33
C LYS A 17 14.97 -13.98 4.18
N LYS A 18 13.89 -13.21 4.16
CA LYS A 18 12.95 -13.20 3.02
C LYS A 18 13.37 -12.06 2.09
N PRO A 19 13.48 -12.29 0.77
CA PRO A 19 13.97 -11.27 -0.15
C PRO A 19 13.05 -10.05 -0.05
N LEU A 20 13.65 -8.91 0.33
CA LEU A 20 12.99 -7.61 0.29
C LEU A 20 12.61 -7.37 -1.17
N ILE A 21 11.33 -7.53 -1.48
CA ILE A 21 10.81 -7.22 -2.81
C ILE A 21 11.04 -5.73 -3.02
N PHE A 22 11.57 -5.35 -4.19
CA PHE A 22 11.83 -3.97 -4.57
C PHE A 22 10.67 -3.02 -4.21
N LEU A 23 9.44 -3.51 -4.38
CA LEU A 23 8.19 -2.88 -4.00
C LEU A 23 8.16 -2.31 -2.58
N HIS A 24 8.64 -3.07 -1.59
CA HIS A 24 8.45 -2.73 -0.18
C HIS A 24 9.36 -1.58 0.25
N TRP A 25 10.66 -1.64 -0.07
CA TRP A 25 11.57 -0.55 0.28
C TRP A 25 11.33 0.70 -0.56
N TYR A 26 10.99 0.55 -1.85
CA TYR A 26 10.61 1.67 -2.71
C TYR A 26 9.39 2.42 -2.15
N HIS A 27 8.35 1.68 -1.75
CA HIS A 27 7.16 2.24 -1.12
C HIS A 27 7.46 2.91 0.22
N HIS A 28 8.21 2.28 1.12
CA HIS A 28 8.52 2.88 2.43
C HIS A 28 9.38 4.14 2.32
N VAL A 29 10.39 4.15 1.44
CA VAL A 29 11.24 5.33 1.23
C VAL A 29 10.44 6.47 0.62
N LEU A 30 9.64 6.19 -0.41
CA LEU A 30 8.90 7.22 -1.15
C LEU A 30 7.74 7.79 -0.32
N THR A 31 6.97 6.96 0.38
CA THR A 31 5.94 7.44 1.32
C THR A 31 6.50 8.20 2.51
N MET A 32 7.71 7.85 2.99
CA MET A 32 8.36 8.59 4.06
C MET A 32 8.83 9.97 3.58
N ASN A 33 9.41 10.05 2.39
CA ASN A 33 9.81 11.32 1.79
C ASN A 33 8.60 12.23 1.57
N TYR A 34 7.51 11.69 1.00
CA TYR A 34 6.25 12.42 0.84
C TYR A 34 5.66 12.89 2.18
N ALA A 35 5.68 12.04 3.23
CA ALA A 35 5.17 12.43 4.54
C ALA A 35 5.97 13.57 5.18
N ILE A 36 7.30 13.60 5.00
CA ILE A 36 8.15 14.71 5.47
C ILE A 36 7.83 16.00 4.73
N MET A 37 7.65 15.93 3.40
CA MET A 37 7.26 17.09 2.59
C MET A 37 5.87 17.61 2.94
N SER A 38 4.91 16.71 3.16
CA SER A 38 3.53 17.08 3.52
C SER A 38 3.37 17.55 4.97
N TYR A 39 4.28 17.21 5.88
CA TYR A 39 4.15 17.58 7.29
C TYR A 39 4.12 19.10 7.52
N SER A 40 4.67 19.87 6.58
CA SER A 40 4.68 21.34 6.65
C SER A 40 3.43 22.00 6.05
N HIS A 41 2.50 21.21 5.50
CA HIS A 41 1.31 21.71 4.81
C HIS A 41 0.05 21.01 5.34
N ASP A 42 -0.84 21.76 6.00
CA ASP A 42 -2.15 21.27 6.44
C ASP A 42 -3.08 21.09 5.24
N ILE A 43 -3.01 19.91 4.63
CA ILE A 43 -3.76 19.55 3.44
C ILE A 43 -4.90 18.60 3.81
N ALA A 44 -6.15 19.06 3.69
CA ALA A 44 -7.33 18.31 4.13
C ALA A 44 -7.49 16.94 3.45
N TYR A 45 -7.16 16.83 2.16
CA TYR A 45 -7.27 15.55 1.44
C TYR A 45 -6.23 14.51 1.90
N ASN A 46 -5.05 14.95 2.39
CA ASN A 46 -4.02 14.05 2.89
C ASN A 46 -4.46 13.33 4.16
N SER A 47 -5.30 13.95 4.98
CA SER A 47 -5.88 13.30 6.17
C SER A 47 -6.72 12.07 5.78
N TRP A 48 -7.60 12.21 4.78
CA TRP A 48 -8.43 11.10 4.29
C TRP A 48 -7.60 9.94 3.72
N ILE A 49 -6.57 10.26 2.92
CA ILE A 49 -5.65 9.26 2.37
C ILE A 49 -4.92 8.52 3.51
N THR A 50 -4.49 9.26 4.53
CA THR A 50 -3.77 8.72 5.70
C THR A 50 -4.66 7.76 6.51
N TRP A 51 -5.91 8.14 6.79
CA TRP A 51 -6.86 7.27 7.51
C TRP A 51 -7.15 5.96 6.77
N MET A 52 -7.37 6.04 5.46
CA MET A 52 -7.61 4.86 4.63
C MET A 52 -6.38 3.94 4.61
N ASN A 53 -5.18 4.53 4.49
CA ASN A 53 -3.93 3.79 4.53
C ASN A 53 -3.74 3.07 5.87
N PHE A 54 -3.88 3.77 7.01
CA PHE A 54 -3.79 3.15 8.34
C PHE A 54 -4.77 1.99 8.53
N THR A 55 -5.99 2.11 8.00
CA THR A 55 -7.02 1.06 8.10
C THR A 55 -6.58 -0.21 7.37
N VAL A 56 -6.16 -0.09 6.11
CA VAL A 56 -5.70 -1.24 5.32
C VAL A 56 -4.42 -1.84 5.88
N HIS A 57 -3.50 -0.99 6.33
CA HIS A 57 -2.23 -1.40 6.94
C HIS A 57 -2.48 -2.17 8.23
N SER A 58 -3.38 -1.69 9.11
CA SER A 58 -3.75 -2.39 10.34
C SER A 58 -4.25 -3.81 10.07
N ILE A 59 -5.03 -4.01 9.01
CA ILE A 59 -5.50 -5.34 8.58
C ILE A 59 -4.34 -6.21 8.07
N MET A 60 -3.43 -5.65 7.26
CA MET A 60 -2.25 -6.35 6.76
C MET A 60 -1.33 -6.81 7.91
N TYR A 61 -1.03 -5.93 8.88
CA TYR A 61 -0.23 -6.29 10.04
C TYR A 61 -0.92 -7.30 10.94
N GLY A 62 -2.24 -7.19 11.11
CA GLY A 62 -3.03 -8.20 11.80
C GLY A 62 -2.85 -9.59 11.18
N TYR A 63 -2.86 -9.67 9.85
CA TYR A 63 -2.56 -10.92 9.14
C TYR A 63 -1.13 -11.43 9.39
N TYR A 64 -0.13 -10.56 9.35
CA TYR A 64 1.26 -10.97 9.64
C TYR A 64 1.48 -11.39 11.09
N MET A 65 0.79 -10.75 12.04
CA MET A 65 0.79 -11.14 13.44
C MET A 65 0.19 -12.54 13.63
N LEU A 66 -0.98 -12.82 13.04
CA LEU A 66 -1.58 -14.16 13.12
C LEU A 66 -0.65 -15.24 12.52
N ARG A 67 0.04 -14.91 11.42
CA ARG A 67 1.03 -15.79 10.80
C ARG A 67 2.30 -15.96 11.64
N SER A 68 2.71 -14.96 12.42
CA SER A 68 3.88 -15.07 13.31
C SER A 68 3.58 -15.91 14.55
N MET A 69 2.33 -15.91 15.03
CA MET A 69 1.82 -16.78 16.10
C MET A 69 1.65 -18.26 15.68
N GLY A 70 2.00 -18.62 14.44
CA GLY A 70 1.90 -19.99 13.94
C GLY A 70 0.49 -20.40 13.49
N ILE A 71 -0.48 -19.47 13.49
CA ILE A 71 -1.84 -19.74 13.01
C ILE A 71 -1.81 -19.88 11.48
N ARG A 72 -2.30 -21.00 10.97
CA ARG A 72 -2.40 -21.27 9.53
C ARG A 72 -3.57 -20.49 8.93
N VAL A 73 -3.31 -19.25 8.54
CA VAL A 73 -4.29 -18.43 7.81
C VAL A 73 -4.38 -18.89 6.33
N PRO A 74 -5.59 -19.12 5.77
CA PRO A 74 -5.76 -19.58 4.40
C PRO A 74 -5.25 -18.56 3.36
N ALA A 75 -4.73 -19.06 2.23
CA ALA A 75 -4.11 -18.22 1.20
C ALA A 75 -5.06 -17.22 0.51
N TRP A 76 -6.38 -17.44 0.54
CA TRP A 76 -7.34 -16.46 0.02
C TRP A 76 -7.30 -15.15 0.81
N VAL A 77 -6.94 -15.19 2.11
CA VAL A 77 -6.92 -14.00 2.97
C VAL A 77 -5.81 -13.06 2.51
N ALA A 78 -4.64 -13.60 2.18
CA ALA A 78 -3.55 -12.82 1.61
C ALA A 78 -3.93 -12.19 0.25
N LYS A 79 -4.69 -12.92 -0.58
CA LYS A 79 -5.22 -12.39 -1.83
C LYS A 79 -6.16 -11.22 -1.60
N ASN A 80 -7.12 -11.35 -0.68
CA ASN A 80 -8.06 -10.30 -0.33
C ASN A 80 -7.36 -9.06 0.22
N ILE A 81 -6.35 -9.22 1.08
CA ILE A 81 -5.56 -8.09 1.61
C ILE A 81 -4.84 -7.35 0.47
N THR A 82 -4.21 -8.08 -0.45
CA THR A 82 -3.55 -7.46 -1.61
C THR A 82 -4.56 -6.73 -2.50
N THR A 83 -5.75 -7.30 -2.69
CA THR A 83 -6.85 -6.64 -3.41
C THR A 83 -7.30 -5.36 -2.70
N MET A 84 -7.42 -5.38 -1.37
CA MET A 84 -7.76 -4.18 -0.58
C MET A 84 -6.71 -3.08 -0.71
N GLN A 85 -5.43 -3.42 -0.74
CA GLN A 85 -4.35 -2.45 -0.98
C GLN A 85 -4.44 -1.82 -2.37
N ILE A 86 -4.73 -2.60 -3.41
CA ILE A 86 -4.91 -2.08 -4.77
C ILE A 86 -6.13 -1.16 -4.84
N LEU A 87 -7.24 -1.56 -4.23
CA LEU A 87 -8.45 -0.72 -4.15
C LEU A 87 -8.18 0.59 -3.42
N GLN A 88 -7.39 0.57 -2.35
CA GLN A 88 -6.97 1.76 -1.63
C GLN A 88 -6.23 2.75 -2.54
N PHE A 89 -5.28 2.29 -3.37
CA PHE A 89 -4.59 3.17 -4.33
C PHE A 89 -5.53 3.72 -5.42
N ILE A 90 -6.49 2.92 -5.90
CA ILE A 90 -7.48 3.38 -6.88
C ILE A 90 -8.37 4.47 -6.28
N ILE A 91 -8.85 4.26 -5.04
CA ILE A 91 -9.67 5.27 -4.34
C ILE A 91 -8.86 6.54 -4.12
N THR A 92 -7.59 6.44 -3.72
CA THR A 92 -6.70 7.61 -3.60
C THR A 92 -6.59 8.38 -4.91
N HIS A 93 -6.44 7.71 -6.06
CA HIS A 93 -6.42 8.38 -7.36
C HIS A 93 -7.72 9.11 -7.69
N LEU A 94 -8.88 8.52 -7.34
CA LEU A 94 -10.17 9.17 -7.55
C LEU A 94 -10.30 10.45 -6.71
N ILE A 95 -9.81 10.42 -5.46
CA ILE A 95 -9.76 11.61 -4.59
C ILE A 95 -8.86 12.68 -5.20
N LEU A 96 -7.65 12.30 -5.66
CA LEU A 96 -6.73 13.24 -6.31
C LEU A 96 -7.31 13.83 -7.60
N PHE A 97 -8.00 13.02 -8.41
CA PHE A 97 -8.67 13.50 -9.62
C PHE A 97 -9.80 14.49 -9.28
N HIS A 98 -10.60 14.19 -8.26
CA HIS A 98 -11.64 15.09 -7.79
C HIS A 98 -11.08 16.42 -7.28
N VAL A 99 -10.00 16.38 -6.51
CA VAL A 99 -9.28 17.59 -6.05
C VAL A 99 -8.75 18.39 -7.24
N GLY A 100 -8.11 17.75 -8.22
CA GLY A 100 -7.63 18.40 -9.43
C GLY A 100 -8.75 19.03 -10.26
N TYR A 101 -9.92 18.40 -10.30
CA TYR A 101 -11.11 18.95 -10.94
C TYR A 101 -11.62 20.21 -10.23
N LEU A 102 -11.70 20.20 -8.89
CA LEU A 102 -12.12 21.37 -8.10
C LEU A 102 -11.16 22.57 -8.30
N VAL A 103 -9.85 22.32 -8.33
CA VAL A 103 -8.84 23.35 -8.62
C VAL A 103 -9.02 23.93 -10.02
N SER A 104 -9.33 23.09 -11.02
CA SER A 104 -9.61 23.54 -12.40
C SER A 104 -10.88 24.42 -12.51
N GLN A 105 -11.85 24.22 -11.61
CA GLN A 105 -13.04 25.07 -11.50
C GLN A 105 -12.80 26.38 -10.72
N GLY A 106 -11.57 26.63 -10.25
CA GLY A 106 -11.22 27.83 -9.48
C GLY A 106 -11.72 27.81 -8.03
N VAL A 107 -12.09 26.63 -7.51
CA VAL A 107 -12.44 26.49 -6.08
C VAL A 107 -11.15 26.55 -5.28
N GLU A 108 -11.13 27.38 -4.24
CA GLU A 108 -10.01 27.41 -3.29
C GLU A 108 -9.94 26.08 -2.54
N VAL A 109 -8.91 25.30 -2.85
CA VAL A 109 -8.58 24.06 -2.16
C VAL A 109 -7.20 24.24 -1.55
N ASP A 110 -7.06 23.90 -0.28
CA ASP A 110 -5.78 23.83 0.44
C ASP A 110 -4.88 22.74 -0.17
N SER A 111 -4.30 23.06 -1.32
CA SER A 111 -3.47 22.17 -2.12
C SER A 111 -2.28 22.95 -2.66
N THR A 112 -1.08 22.50 -2.33
CA THR A 112 0.16 23.02 -2.92
C THR A 112 0.44 22.25 -4.21
N PRO A 113 0.60 22.90 -5.37
CA PRO A 113 0.78 22.21 -6.66
C PRO A 113 1.93 21.19 -6.64
N THR A 114 3.05 21.52 -6.01
CA THR A 114 4.22 20.62 -5.89
C THR A 114 3.88 19.35 -5.11
N VAL A 115 3.14 19.46 -4.02
CA VAL A 115 2.71 18.31 -3.20
C VAL A 115 1.71 17.47 -3.98
N PHE A 116 0.75 18.10 -4.67
CA PHE A 116 -0.24 17.41 -5.49
C PHE A 116 0.41 16.56 -6.60
N TRP A 117 1.29 17.14 -7.41
CA TRP A 117 1.96 16.42 -8.50
C TRP A 117 2.87 15.31 -7.98
N SER A 118 3.57 15.53 -6.87
CA SER A 118 4.39 14.49 -6.22
C SER A 118 3.55 13.32 -5.71
N CYS A 119 2.37 13.61 -5.12
CA CYS A 119 1.43 12.59 -4.64
C CYS A 119 0.88 11.76 -5.80
N LEU A 120 0.45 12.42 -6.88
CA LEU A 120 -0.08 11.77 -8.06
C LEU A 120 0.95 10.84 -8.73
N ALA A 121 2.19 11.31 -8.91
CA ALA A 121 3.26 10.51 -9.47
C ALA A 121 3.60 9.29 -8.59
N MET A 122 3.65 9.48 -7.27
CA MET A 122 3.88 8.42 -6.30
C MET A 122 2.77 7.36 -6.35
N GLU A 123 1.52 7.77 -6.24
CA GLU A 123 0.37 6.87 -6.26
C GLU A 123 0.31 6.08 -7.57
N PHE A 124 0.54 6.74 -8.71
CA PHE A 124 0.57 6.07 -10.02
C PHE A 124 1.62 4.95 -10.07
N SER A 125 2.82 5.21 -9.54
CA SER A 125 3.87 4.20 -9.44
C SER A 125 3.42 2.98 -8.61
N TYR A 126 2.65 3.19 -7.54
CA TYR A 126 2.14 2.11 -6.69
C TYR A 126 1.10 1.26 -7.39
N VAL A 127 0.16 1.85 -8.12
CA VAL A 127 -0.84 1.09 -8.89
C VAL A 127 -0.17 0.17 -9.91
N VAL A 128 0.84 0.66 -10.63
CA VAL A 128 1.60 -0.14 -11.60
C VAL A 128 2.36 -1.27 -10.91
N LEU A 129 3.09 -0.95 -9.85
CA LEU A 129 3.93 -1.91 -9.14
C LEU A 129 3.11 -2.99 -8.41
N PHE A 130 2.04 -2.62 -7.71
CA PHE A 130 1.13 -3.57 -7.06
C PHE A 130 0.29 -4.36 -8.07
N GLY A 131 -0.12 -3.74 -9.18
CA GLY A 131 -0.79 -4.44 -10.28
C GLY A 131 0.11 -5.51 -10.89
N ASN A 132 1.38 -5.19 -11.14
CA ASN A 132 2.38 -6.14 -11.62
C ASN A 132 2.62 -7.26 -10.60
N PHE A 133 2.78 -6.91 -9.32
CA PHE A 133 2.92 -7.90 -8.24
C PHE A 133 1.70 -8.84 -8.16
N TYR A 134 0.49 -8.31 -8.26
CA TYR A 134 -0.74 -9.11 -8.23
C TYR A 134 -0.83 -10.03 -9.44
N PHE A 135 -0.53 -9.52 -10.63
CA PHE A 135 -0.50 -10.31 -11.86
C PHE A 135 0.53 -11.44 -11.76
N GLN A 136 1.76 -11.17 -11.34
CA GLN A 136 2.79 -12.20 -11.18
C GLN A 136 2.45 -13.23 -10.09
N SER A 137 1.95 -12.77 -8.94
CA SER A 137 1.74 -13.63 -7.77
C SER A 137 0.46 -14.46 -7.84
N TYR A 138 -0.62 -13.91 -8.41
CA TYR A 138 -1.94 -14.53 -8.38
C TYR A 138 -2.48 -14.97 -9.75
N ILE A 139 -2.04 -14.35 -10.85
CA ILE A 139 -2.53 -14.69 -12.21
C ILE A 139 -1.51 -15.58 -12.94
N LYS A 140 -0.27 -15.10 -13.12
CA LYS A 140 0.79 -15.80 -13.87
C LYS A 140 1.44 -16.92 -13.08
N GLY A 141 1.69 -16.72 -11.78
CA GLY A 141 2.29 -17.70 -10.87
C GLY A 141 1.30 -18.40 -9.92
N GLY A 142 0.04 -17.96 -9.92
CA GLY A 142 -1.01 -18.39 -8.98
C GLY A 142 -1.40 -19.87 -9.08
N GLY A 143 -1.08 -20.54 -10.19
CA GLY A 143 -1.33 -21.98 -10.33
C GLY A 143 -0.54 -22.84 -9.34
N LYS A 144 0.77 -22.66 -9.20
CA LYS A 144 1.60 -23.67 -8.52
C LYS A 144 1.46 -23.68 -6.99
N LYS A 145 1.27 -22.52 -6.35
CA LYS A 145 1.12 -22.41 -4.88
C LYS A 145 -0.31 -22.70 -4.41
N PHE A 146 -1.33 -22.23 -5.13
CA PHE A 146 -2.74 -22.56 -4.84
C PHE A 146 -3.06 -24.01 -5.18
N MET A 147 -2.49 -24.57 -6.27
CA MET A 147 -2.68 -25.99 -6.60
C MET A 147 -2.00 -26.89 -5.57
N GLN A 148 -0.79 -26.58 -5.08
CA GLN A 148 -0.17 -27.36 -3.99
C GLN A 148 -0.98 -27.35 -2.68
N GLU A 149 -1.67 -26.26 -2.34
CA GLU A 149 -2.60 -26.22 -1.21
C GLU A 149 -3.90 -27.00 -1.46
N LYS A 150 -4.35 -27.11 -2.72
CA LYS A 150 -5.50 -27.93 -3.13
C LYS A 150 -5.15 -29.42 -3.21
N THR A 151 -3.97 -29.79 -3.68
CA THR A 151 -3.50 -31.18 -3.81
C THR A 151 -3.17 -31.82 -2.47
N LYS A 152 -2.81 -31.03 -1.44
CA LYS A 152 -2.72 -31.53 -0.04
C LYS A 152 -4.08 -31.85 0.61
N LYS A 153 -5.19 -31.57 -0.09
CA LYS A 153 -6.56 -31.86 0.37
C LYS A 153 -7.23 -33.02 -0.37
N GLN A 154 -6.50 -33.72 -1.25
CA GLN A 154 -6.88 -35.03 -1.80
C GLN A 154 -5.94 -36.08 -1.25
#